data_AF-A0A0D2TE34-F1
#
_entry.id   AF-A0A0D2TE34-F1
#
_cell.length_a   1.000
_cell.length_b   1.000
_cell.length_c   1.000
_cell.angle_alpha   90.00
_cell.angle_beta   90.00
_cell.angle_gamma   90.00
#
_symmetry.space_group_name_H-M   'P 1'
#
loop_
_entity.id
_entity.type
_entity.pdbx_description
1 polymer ?
#
loop_
_entity_poly.entity_id
_entity_poly.type
_entity_poly.pdbx_seq_one_letter_code
_entity_poly.pdbx_strand_id
1 'polypeptide(L)'
;MLSAFLHAPTLSFLCSSSSSPQPQPKPRPCLSSMASSSLVRIAVVGDVHDDWDLEEDANALQFLKPDLVLFTGDFGNENLELVQDVAALNFPKAVILGNHDSWSTQQFSSKKKDRVQLQLECLGQEHVGYKRLDFPLLKLSIVGGRPFSCGGQQIFRKRLLSAR
;
A
#
# COMPACT_ATOMS: atom_id res chain seq x y z
N MET A 1 -34.95 17.43 -46.28
CA MET A 1 -34.17 16.47 -45.44
C MET A 1 -35.02 16.09 -44.25
N LEU A 2 -34.96 14.80 -43.89
CA LEU A 2 -35.89 14.07 -43.02
C LEU A 2 -36.07 14.59 -41.59
N SER A 3 -37.18 14.13 -40.99
CA SER A 3 -37.33 13.64 -39.60
C SER A 3 -38.18 14.56 -38.70
N ALA A 4 -39.50 14.43 -38.68
CA ALA A 4 -40.33 13.38 -38.03
C ALA A 4 -40.69 13.73 -36.57
N PHE A 5 -41.92 14.21 -36.41
CA PHE A 5 -42.72 14.16 -35.19
C PHE A 5 -43.04 12.70 -34.84
N LEU A 6 -43.30 12.38 -33.56
CA LEU A 6 -44.63 11.96 -33.09
C LEU A 6 -44.63 11.56 -31.61
N HIS A 7 -45.72 11.94 -30.97
CA HIS A 7 -46.13 11.64 -29.60
C HIS A 7 -46.37 10.14 -29.39
N ALA A 8 -46.14 9.67 -28.16
CA ALA A 8 -46.54 8.34 -27.70
C ALA A 8 -48.01 8.36 -27.20
N PRO A 9 -48.85 7.37 -27.54
CA PRO A 9 -50.15 7.20 -26.94
C PRO A 9 -50.09 6.27 -25.72
N THR A 10 -50.96 6.55 -24.75
CA THR A 10 -51.25 5.75 -23.56
C THR A 10 -52.06 4.52 -23.95
N LEU A 11 -51.65 3.33 -23.52
CA LEU A 11 -52.44 2.11 -23.60
C LEU A 11 -52.51 1.42 -22.25
N SER A 12 -53.70 1.49 -21.64
CA SER A 12 -54.15 0.64 -20.55
C SER A 12 -54.51 -0.75 -21.10
N PHE A 13 -53.98 -1.81 -20.50
CA PHE A 13 -54.53 -3.15 -20.69
C PHE A 13 -54.57 -3.96 -19.39
N LEU A 14 -55.64 -4.75 -19.33
CA LEU A 14 -56.23 -5.43 -18.20
C LEU A 14 -55.43 -6.65 -17.73
N CYS A 15 -55.63 -6.99 -16.44
CA CYS A 15 -55.18 -8.21 -15.80
C CYS A 15 -55.57 -9.48 -16.58
N SER A 16 -54.65 -10.45 -16.62
CA SER A 16 -54.98 -11.87 -16.77
C SER A 16 -53.98 -12.68 -15.98
N SER A 17 -54.48 -13.38 -14.97
CA SER A 17 -53.76 -14.22 -14.03
C SER A 17 -53.45 -15.58 -14.63
N SER A 18 -52.18 -15.90 -14.82
CA SER A 18 -51.69 -17.27 -15.02
C SER A 18 -50.59 -17.58 -14.00
N SER A 19 -50.91 -18.50 -13.09
CA SER A 19 -50.05 -18.93 -11.99
C SER A 19 -49.10 -20.04 -12.46
N SER A 20 -47.83 -19.68 -12.63
CA SER A 20 -46.72 -20.63 -12.79
C SER A 20 -45.92 -20.70 -11.48
N PRO A 21 -45.57 -21.89 -10.95
CA PRO A 21 -44.80 -21.99 -9.71
C PRO A 21 -43.33 -21.60 -9.96
N GLN A 22 -42.87 -20.55 -9.29
CA GLN A 22 -41.46 -20.18 -9.24
C GLN A 22 -40.66 -21.15 -8.35
N PRO A 23 -39.47 -21.61 -8.76
CA PRO A 23 -38.59 -22.37 -7.88
C PRO A 23 -38.01 -21.46 -6.78
N GLN A 24 -38.17 -21.90 -5.53
CA GLN A 24 -37.63 -21.21 -4.35
C GLN A 24 -36.09 -21.21 -4.36
N PRO A 25 -35.42 -20.11 -4.00
CA PRO A 25 -33.96 -20.09 -3.88
C PRO A 25 -33.51 -20.93 -2.69
N LYS A 26 -32.54 -21.84 -2.93
CA LYS A 26 -31.89 -22.63 -1.87
C LYS A 26 -31.19 -21.68 -0.88
N PRO A 27 -31.27 -21.94 0.43
CA PRO A 27 -30.55 -21.13 1.41
C PRO A 27 -29.05 -21.26 1.18
N ARG A 28 -28.38 -20.12 0.97
CA ARG A 28 -26.91 -20.07 0.96
C ARG A 28 -26.42 -20.47 2.35
N PRO A 29 -25.39 -21.33 2.48
CA PRO A 29 -24.79 -21.56 3.77
C PRO A 29 -24.22 -20.22 4.25
N CYS A 30 -24.75 -19.76 5.38
CA CYS A 30 -24.21 -18.64 6.11
C CYS A 30 -22.82 -19.06 6.61
N LEU A 31 -21.77 -18.66 5.89
CA LEU A 31 -20.43 -18.65 6.43
C LEU A 31 -20.36 -17.50 7.44
N SER A 32 -21.00 -17.69 8.58
CA SER A 32 -20.75 -16.91 9.79
C SER A 32 -19.40 -17.37 10.35
N SER A 33 -18.32 -17.11 9.60
CA SER A 33 -17.03 -16.93 10.25
C SER A 33 -17.17 -15.63 11.02
N MET A 34 -17.56 -15.76 12.28
CA MET A 34 -17.52 -14.67 13.23
C MET A 34 -16.14 -14.05 13.10
N ALA A 35 -16.09 -12.81 12.61
CA ALA A 35 -14.89 -12.02 12.65
C ALA A 35 -14.56 -11.86 14.13
N SER A 36 -13.75 -12.77 14.68
CA SER A 36 -12.94 -12.45 15.83
C SER A 36 -12.21 -11.18 15.42
N SER A 37 -12.44 -10.09 16.16
CA SER A 37 -11.65 -8.88 16.03
C SER A 37 -10.27 -9.25 16.54
N SER A 38 -9.47 -9.92 15.70
CA SER A 38 -8.08 -10.22 15.98
C SER A 38 -7.40 -8.88 16.16
N LEU A 39 -6.90 -8.64 17.36
CA LEU A 39 -6.08 -7.48 17.66
C LEU A 39 -4.87 -7.52 16.72
N VAL A 40 -4.69 -6.49 15.91
CA VAL A 40 -3.51 -6.34 15.04
C VAL A 40 -2.49 -5.50 15.79
N ARG A 41 -1.28 -6.03 15.97
CA ARG A 41 -0.14 -5.32 16.55
C ARG A 41 0.77 -4.82 15.44
N ILE A 42 0.95 -3.50 15.39
CA ILE A 42 1.83 -2.86 14.41
C ILE A 42 3.02 -2.26 15.16
N ALA A 43 4.24 -2.62 14.74
CA ALA A 43 5.45 -1.91 15.15
C ALA A 43 5.75 -0.81 14.12
N VAL A 44 6.15 0.38 14.58
CA VAL A 44 6.48 1.51 13.72
C VAL A 44 7.90 1.95 14.04
N VAL A 45 8.73 2.03 13.00
CA VAL A 45 10.16 2.40 13.06
C VAL A 45 10.37 3.58 12.11
N GLY A 46 11.13 4.58 12.50
CA GLY A 46 11.34 5.82 11.75
C GLY A 46 12.52 6.59 12.27
N ASP A 47 12.96 7.60 11.51
CA ASP A 47 14.08 8.47 11.86
C ASP A 47 15.32 7.65 12.31
N VAL A 48 15.60 6.58 11.55
CA VAL A 48 16.55 5.53 11.95
C VAL A 48 17.99 6.04 12.00
N HIS A 49 18.38 6.88 11.05
CA HIS A 49 19.64 7.63 11.06
C HIS A 49 20.90 6.80 11.36
N ASP A 50 21.09 5.71 10.63
CA ASP A 50 22.20 4.76 10.76
C ASP A 50 22.20 3.95 12.07
N ASP A 51 21.26 4.20 12.98
CA ASP A 51 21.10 3.48 14.25
C ASP A 51 20.14 2.29 14.08
N TRP A 52 20.57 1.30 13.30
CA TRP A 52 19.90 0.01 13.14
C TRP A 52 20.91 -1.13 13.18
N ASP A 53 20.68 -2.08 14.08
CA ASP A 53 21.42 -3.33 14.15
C ASP A 53 20.50 -4.50 13.77
N LEU A 54 20.83 -5.19 12.67
CA LEU A 54 19.98 -6.25 12.13
C LEU A 54 19.69 -7.36 13.16
N GLU A 55 20.64 -7.71 14.03
CA GLU A 55 20.45 -8.79 14.99
C GLU A 55 19.66 -8.31 16.22
N GLU A 56 20.09 -7.21 16.84
CA GLU A 56 19.46 -6.68 18.05
C GLU A 56 18.03 -6.20 17.79
N ASP A 57 17.79 -5.46 16.71
CA ASP A 57 16.46 -4.93 16.39
C ASP A 57 15.51 -6.02 15.89
N ALA A 58 16.01 -7.04 15.17
CA ALA A 58 15.20 -8.21 14.83
C ALA A 58 14.78 -8.99 16.09
N ASN A 59 15.67 -9.12 17.08
CA ASN A 59 15.35 -9.73 18.36
C ASN A 59 14.28 -8.93 19.12
N ALA A 60 14.39 -7.60 19.12
CA ALA A 60 13.38 -6.73 19.71
C ALA A 60 12.00 -6.90 19.02
N LEU A 61 11.96 -6.92 17.68
CA LEU A 61 10.74 -7.20 16.91
C LEU A 61 10.17 -8.58 17.23
N GLN A 62 11.02 -9.61 17.33
CA GLN A 62 10.60 -10.97 17.67
C GLN A 62 9.99 -11.06 19.08
N PHE A 63 10.52 -10.30 20.04
CA PHE A 63 9.96 -10.18 21.39
C PHE A 63 8.61 -9.46 21.38
N LEU A 64 8.50 -8.37 20.63
CA LEU A 64 7.27 -7.58 20.50
C LEU A 64 6.16 -8.34 19.76
N LYS A 65 6.49 -9.33 18.92
CA LYS A 65 5.55 -10.14 18.12
C LYS A 65 4.53 -9.28 17.35
N PRO A 66 4.98 -8.30 16.54
CA PRO A 66 4.06 -7.55 15.68
C PRO A 66 3.55 -8.43 14.54
N ASP A 67 2.32 -8.17 14.10
CA ASP A 67 1.76 -8.75 12.88
C ASP A 67 2.27 -8.03 11.62
N LEU A 68 2.72 -6.77 11.78
CA LEU A 68 3.20 -5.90 10.71
C LEU A 68 4.21 -4.88 11.25
N VAL A 69 5.27 -4.61 10.49
CA VAL A 69 6.24 -3.56 10.77
C VAL A 69 6.15 -2.46 9.72
N LEU A 70 6.03 -1.21 10.15
CA LEU A 70 6.03 -0.04 9.27
C LEU A 70 7.34 0.72 9.44
N PHE A 71 8.10 0.85 8.35
CA PHE A 71 9.29 1.69 8.32
C PHE A 71 8.95 3.01 7.62
N THR A 72 9.16 4.11 8.35
CA THR A 72 8.80 5.47 7.91
C THR A 72 9.96 6.24 7.27
N GLY A 73 11.13 5.62 7.19
CA GLY A 73 12.29 6.09 6.43
C GLY A 73 13.33 6.79 7.30
N ASP A 74 14.13 7.61 6.63
CA ASP A 74 15.30 8.30 7.17
C ASP A 74 16.32 7.31 7.74
N PHE A 75 16.67 6.32 6.92
CA PHE A 75 17.59 5.25 7.23
C PHE A 75 19.03 5.71 7.43
N GLY A 76 19.49 6.72 6.70
CA GLY A 76 20.85 7.26 6.90
C GLY A 76 21.52 7.75 5.63
N ASN A 77 21.11 8.92 5.12
CA ASN A 77 21.78 9.58 3.99
C ASN A 77 22.03 8.68 2.77
N GLU A 78 21.03 7.89 2.37
CA GLU A 78 21.10 6.83 1.35
C GLU A 78 21.88 5.58 1.79
N ASN A 79 21.82 5.16 3.06
CA ASN A 79 22.46 3.93 3.53
C ASN A 79 21.82 2.68 2.91
N LEU A 80 22.45 2.16 1.84
CA LEU A 80 21.99 0.99 1.12
C LEU A 80 22.13 -0.30 1.93
N GLU A 81 23.17 -0.43 2.75
CA GLU A 81 23.41 -1.63 3.55
C GLU A 81 22.31 -1.77 4.60
N LEU A 82 21.98 -0.69 5.31
CA LEU A 82 20.87 -0.68 6.26
C LEU A 82 19.52 -0.97 5.58
N VAL A 83 19.26 -0.40 4.40
CA VAL A 83 18.02 -0.72 3.65
C VAL A 83 17.99 -2.18 3.20
N GLN A 84 19.15 -2.79 2.91
CA GLN A 84 19.25 -4.23 2.63
C GLN A 84 18.94 -5.07 3.87
N ASP A 85 19.42 -4.66 5.04
CA ASP A 85 19.09 -5.32 6.32
C ASP A 85 17.59 -5.26 6.60
N VAL A 86 16.96 -4.09 6.42
CA VAL A 86 15.50 -3.92 6.55
C VAL A 86 14.73 -4.80 5.57
N ALA A 87 15.18 -4.89 4.32
CA ALA A 87 14.58 -5.75 3.31
C ALA A 87 14.75 -7.25 3.62
N ALA A 88 15.85 -7.63 4.28
CA ALA A 88 16.12 -9.02 4.67
C ALA A 88 15.30 -9.50 5.88
N LEU A 89 14.68 -8.58 6.65
CA LEU A 89 13.86 -8.93 7.81
C LEU A 89 12.68 -9.84 7.43
N ASN A 90 12.58 -11.00 8.07
CA ASN A 90 11.48 -11.94 7.83
C ASN A 90 10.21 -11.59 8.63
N PHE A 91 9.65 -10.41 8.36
CA PHE A 91 8.40 -9.90 8.93
C PHE A 91 7.52 -9.32 7.82
N PRO A 92 6.19 -9.42 7.87
CA PRO A 92 5.33 -8.58 7.04
C PRO A 92 5.70 -7.12 7.27
N LYS A 93 6.02 -6.37 6.21
CA LYS A 93 6.42 -4.98 6.32
C LYS A 93 5.95 -4.10 5.18
N ALA A 94 5.89 -2.81 5.46
CA ALA A 94 5.77 -1.76 4.46
C ALA A 94 6.81 -0.69 4.78
N VAL A 95 7.50 -0.20 3.74
CA VAL A 95 8.62 0.72 3.88
C VAL A 95 8.36 1.96 3.04
N ILE A 96 8.74 3.14 3.54
CA ILE A 96 8.84 4.34 2.72
C ILE A 96 10.19 5.01 2.98
N LEU A 97 10.79 5.54 1.90
CA LEU A 97 12.02 6.30 1.97
C LEU A 97 11.74 7.76 2.36
N GLY A 98 12.44 8.26 3.39
CA GLY A 98 12.42 9.63 3.89
C GLY A 98 13.37 10.56 3.13
N ASN A 99 13.54 11.81 3.60
CA ASN A 99 14.41 12.77 2.92
C ASN A 99 15.90 12.42 3.01
N HIS A 100 16.33 11.82 4.11
CA HIS A 100 17.70 11.32 4.25
C HIS A 100 17.96 10.16 3.31
N ASP A 101 16.95 9.42 2.88
CA ASP A 101 17.11 8.29 1.94
C ASP A 101 17.27 8.74 0.48
N SER A 102 17.30 10.05 0.24
CA SER A 102 17.65 10.68 -1.04
C SER A 102 18.52 11.92 -0.82
N TRP A 103 19.42 11.88 0.16
CA TRP A 103 20.16 13.06 0.63
C TRP A 103 21.02 13.75 -0.44
N SER A 104 21.75 12.97 -1.23
CA SER A 104 22.67 13.42 -2.29
C SER A 104 22.06 13.32 -3.68
N THR A 105 21.21 12.31 -3.91
CA THR A 105 20.64 11.98 -5.20
C THR A 105 19.45 12.88 -5.49
N GLN A 106 19.58 13.75 -6.49
CA GLN A 106 18.52 14.71 -6.87
C GLN A 106 17.72 14.28 -8.09
N GLN A 107 18.31 13.45 -8.95
CA GLN A 107 17.74 12.91 -10.17
C GLN A 107 18.39 11.55 -10.44
N PHE A 108 17.65 10.62 -11.08
CA PHE A 108 18.22 9.32 -11.38
C PHE A 108 19.30 9.40 -12.46
N SER A 109 20.38 8.65 -12.23
CA SER A 109 21.43 8.49 -13.23
C SER A 109 21.03 7.45 -14.28
N SER A 110 21.21 7.78 -15.56
CA SER A 110 20.97 6.86 -16.69
C SER A 110 22.16 5.96 -17.02
N LYS A 111 23.35 6.26 -16.47
CA LYS A 111 24.60 5.54 -16.78
C LYS A 111 24.88 4.39 -15.81
N LYS A 112 24.78 4.70 -14.52
CA LYS A 112 24.96 3.76 -13.41
C LYS A 112 23.86 4.01 -12.39
N LYS A 113 23.33 2.93 -11.81
CA LYS A 113 22.33 3.02 -10.75
C LYS A 113 22.89 3.81 -9.57
N ASP A 114 22.17 4.85 -9.15
CA ASP A 114 22.45 5.55 -7.91
C ASP A 114 21.91 4.77 -6.69
N ARG A 115 22.27 5.21 -5.49
CA ARG A 115 21.91 4.51 -4.26
C ARG A 115 20.40 4.55 -4.02
N VAL A 116 19.68 5.58 -4.48
CA VAL A 116 18.21 5.62 -4.38
C VAL A 116 17.57 4.57 -5.29
N GLN A 117 18.06 4.40 -6.52
CA GLN A 117 17.60 3.30 -7.39
C GLN A 117 17.84 1.93 -6.75
N LEU A 118 19.02 1.72 -6.16
CA LEU A 118 19.35 0.45 -5.51
C LEU A 118 18.49 0.19 -4.26
N GLN A 119 18.25 1.20 -3.42
CA GLN A 119 17.33 1.08 -2.28
C GLN A 119 15.92 0.68 -2.74
N LEU A 120 15.41 1.28 -3.82
CA LEU A 120 14.09 0.95 -4.36
C LEU A 120 14.01 -0.45 -4.94
N GLU A 121 15.05 -0.88 -5.63
CA GLU A 121 15.16 -2.24 -6.14
C GLU A 121 15.21 -3.26 -5.00
N CYS A 122 15.95 -2.94 -3.94
CA CYS A 122 16.05 -3.75 -2.73
C CYS A 122 14.69 -3.93 -2.04
N LEU A 123 13.95 -2.84 -1.85
CA LEU A 123 12.64 -2.86 -1.20
C LEU A 123 11.53 -3.43 -2.11
N GLY A 124 11.67 -3.32 -3.43
CA GLY A 124 10.73 -3.89 -4.40
C GLY A 124 9.28 -3.49 -4.14
N GLN A 125 8.43 -4.47 -3.83
CA GLN A 125 6.99 -4.27 -3.58
C GLN A 125 6.68 -3.76 -2.17
N GLU A 126 7.63 -3.84 -1.23
CA GLU A 126 7.45 -3.37 0.14
C GLU A 126 7.54 -1.84 0.22
N HIS A 127 8.16 -1.18 -0.77
CA HIS A 127 8.20 0.28 -0.85
C HIS A 127 6.84 0.88 -1.27
N VAL A 128 6.20 1.61 -0.35
CA VAL A 128 4.83 2.12 -0.52
C VAL A 128 4.72 3.59 -0.93
N GLY A 129 5.80 4.24 -1.36
CA GLY A 129 5.74 5.67 -1.75
C GLY A 129 4.80 5.94 -2.94
N TYR A 130 3.69 6.65 -2.70
CA TYR A 130 2.56 6.85 -3.63
C TYR A 130 1.93 5.54 -4.13
N LYS A 131 1.95 4.50 -3.29
CA LYS A 131 1.39 3.19 -3.58
C LYS A 131 0.58 2.69 -2.38
N ARG A 132 -0.21 1.64 -2.63
CA ARG A 132 -0.92 0.88 -1.61
C ARG A 132 -0.34 -0.52 -1.54
N LEU A 133 -0.16 -1.05 -0.33
CA LEU A 133 0.14 -2.46 -0.07
C LEU A 133 -0.96 -3.05 0.80
N ASP A 134 -1.55 -4.15 0.35
CA ASP A 134 -2.68 -4.80 1.01
C ASP A 134 -2.22 -5.98 1.88
N PHE A 135 -2.77 -6.09 3.08
CA PHE A 135 -2.60 -7.23 3.99
C PHE A 135 -3.97 -7.84 4.29
N PRO A 136 -4.53 -8.67 3.39
CA PRO A 136 -5.90 -9.18 3.50
C PRO A 136 -6.16 -9.99 4.77
N LEU A 137 -5.16 -10.75 5.23
CA LEU A 137 -5.23 -11.53 6.47
C LEU A 137 -5.41 -10.62 7.70
N LEU A 138 -4.82 -9.43 7.68
CA LEU A 138 -4.93 -8.42 8.73
C LEU A 138 -6.10 -7.45 8.49
N LYS A 139 -6.83 -7.59 7.36
CA LYS A 139 -7.92 -6.71 6.92
C LYS A 139 -7.52 -5.22 6.89
N LEU A 140 -6.28 -4.94 6.49
CA LEU A 140 -5.74 -3.59 6.42
C LEU A 140 -5.01 -3.35 5.09
N SER A 141 -4.92 -2.08 4.73
CA SER A 141 -4.10 -1.59 3.61
C SER A 141 -3.20 -0.47 4.12
N ILE A 142 -1.93 -0.51 3.74
CA ILE A 142 -0.97 0.56 4.00
C ILE A 142 -0.88 1.43 2.76
N VAL A 143 -1.03 2.74 2.92
CA VAL A 143 -0.88 3.73 1.86
C VAL A 143 0.29 4.62 2.22
N GLY A 144 1.34 4.62 1.40
CA GLY A 144 2.46 5.54 1.57
C GLY A 144 2.26 6.79 0.71
N GLY A 145 2.60 7.95 1.28
CA GLY A 145 2.55 9.24 0.60
C GLY A 145 3.87 9.96 0.70
N ARG A 146 4.16 10.83 -0.28
CA ARG A 146 5.30 11.76 -0.25
C ARG A 146 6.65 11.13 0.17
N PRO A 147 7.15 10.09 -0.52
CA PRO A 147 8.51 9.63 -0.29
C PRO A 147 9.50 10.77 -0.54
N PHE A 148 10.65 10.72 0.12
CA PHE A 148 11.73 11.70 0.06
C PHE A 148 11.45 13.04 0.73
N SER A 149 10.27 13.24 1.32
CA SER A 149 9.81 14.55 1.74
C SER A 149 10.43 15.01 3.07
N CYS A 150 10.94 16.24 3.12
CA CYS A 150 11.31 16.94 4.35
C CYS A 150 10.11 17.63 5.06
N GLY A 151 8.89 17.24 4.69
CA GLY A 151 7.66 17.85 5.19
C GLY A 151 7.26 19.14 4.47
N GLY A 152 6.43 19.96 5.10
CA GLY A 152 5.97 21.24 4.56
C GLY A 152 5.03 21.15 3.35
N GLN A 153 4.73 22.30 2.73
CA GLN A 153 3.75 22.42 1.64
C GLN A 153 4.28 22.05 0.25
N GLN A 154 5.61 21.99 0.10
CA GLN A 154 6.25 21.78 -1.21
C GLN A 154 6.57 20.30 -1.46
N ILE A 155 6.44 19.88 -2.72
CA ILE A 155 6.95 18.58 -3.17
C ILE A 155 8.48 18.64 -3.22
N PHE A 156 9.12 17.77 -2.45
CA PHE A 156 10.58 17.58 -2.45
C PHE A 156 11.00 16.51 -3.49
N ARG A 157 12.26 16.55 -3.96
CA ARG A 157 12.80 15.65 -5.01
C ARG A 157 11.89 15.45 -6.24
N LYS A 158 11.31 16.54 -6.77
CA LYS A 158 10.39 16.50 -7.93
C LYS A 158 10.90 15.65 -9.10
N ARG A 159 12.20 15.76 -9.44
CA ARG A 159 12.81 15.00 -10.54
C ARG A 159 12.83 13.49 -10.30
N LEU A 160 13.07 13.04 -9.06
CA LEU A 160 12.99 11.62 -8.71
C LEU A 160 11.57 11.12 -8.79
N LEU A 161 10.61 11.92 -8.30
CA LEU A 161 9.20 11.56 -8.29
C LEU A 161 8.61 11.49 -9.70
N SER A 162 9.03 12.36 -10.62
CA SER A 162 8.56 12.38 -12.01
C SER A 162 9.14 11.27 -12.88
N ALA A 163 10.19 10.58 -12.42
CA ALA A 163 10.91 9.57 -13.19
C ALA A 163 10.50 8.13 -12.84
N ARG A 164 9.37 7.96 -12.14
CA ARG A 164 8.86 6.68 -11.62
C ARG A 164 7.55 6.27 -12.29
#